data_AF-A0A964D5Q8-F1
#
_entry.id   AF-A0A964D5Q8-F1
#
_cell.length_a   1.000
_cell.length_b   1.000
_cell.length_c   1.000
_cell.angle_alpha   90.00
_cell.angle_beta   90.00
_cell.angle_gamma   90.00
#
_symmetry.space_group_name_H-M   'P 1'
#
loop_
_entity.id
_entity.type
_entity.pdbx_description
1 polymer ?
#
loop_
_entity_poly.entity_id
_entity_poly.type
_entity_poly.pdbx_seq_one_letter_code
_entity_poly.pdbx_strand_id
1 'polypeptide(L)'
;TAAYNNERYRYIPLDKVDAIQDVTVSENNQIIPSSTGTENNQLWIRWQHELKPPDSHTFVIKYRVVGGLQLDSGNTQVYWKAIAAGRKAPVNTGKVTVNLPDALSGKVLSFTNFGAAAVPRQVDPKTFEFVASQAIQPEQELEVQIAFPQAILNIRQPTWQQNGNQSQSTSEKAGFPMIFVMFWFGFVMFSISGSARSDSLSSGGSDYDSGGGGGGGGGGGGGGGGGGGGGGGGG
;
A
#
# COMPACT_ATOMS: atom_id res chain seq x y z
N THR A 1 22.32 26.27 -10.66
CA THR A 1 21.99 24.83 -10.59
C THR A 1 22.45 24.34 -9.24
N ALA A 2 21.55 23.93 -8.36
CA ALA A 2 21.95 23.43 -7.04
C ALA A 2 22.84 22.19 -7.24
N ALA A 3 23.94 22.09 -6.50
CA ALA A 3 24.81 20.92 -6.53
C ALA A 3 23.97 19.70 -6.12
N TYR A 4 23.73 18.80 -7.07
CA TYR A 4 23.08 17.53 -6.75
C TYR A 4 23.98 16.80 -5.76
N ASN A 5 23.42 16.36 -4.63
CA ASN A 5 24.16 15.50 -3.70
C ASN A 5 24.57 14.23 -4.47
N ASN A 6 25.86 13.90 -4.43
CA ASN A 6 26.39 12.68 -5.05
C ASN A 6 25.98 11.42 -4.27
N GLU A 7 25.40 11.56 -3.08
CA GLU A 7 24.88 10.46 -2.32
C GLU A 7 23.64 9.83 -2.97
N ARG A 8 23.62 8.50 -2.99
CA ARG A 8 22.50 7.64 -3.36
C ARG A 8 22.17 6.76 -2.16
N TYR A 9 20.91 6.39 -2.03
CA TYR A 9 20.45 5.69 -0.85
C TYR A 9 19.33 4.68 -1.12
N ARG A 10 19.24 3.69 -0.23
CA ARG A 10 18.07 2.82 -0.05
C ARG A 10 17.81 2.67 1.44
N TYR A 11 16.54 2.80 1.82
CA TYR A 11 16.07 2.46 3.16
C TYR A 11 15.27 1.16 3.11
N ILE A 12 15.45 0.31 4.13
CA ILE A 12 14.74 -0.95 4.31
C ILE A 12 14.13 -0.96 5.72
N PRO A 13 12.80 -0.96 5.86
CA PRO A 13 12.14 -1.09 7.16
C PRO A 13 12.54 -2.39 7.88
N LEU A 14 12.73 -2.33 9.20
CA LEU A 14 13.14 -3.46 10.03
C LEU A 14 12.00 -4.02 10.92
N ASP A 15 10.78 -3.49 10.80
CA ASP A 15 9.61 -3.87 11.61
C ASP A 15 9.09 -5.30 11.35
N LYS A 16 9.37 -5.86 10.17
CA LYS A 16 8.88 -7.18 9.73
C LYS A 16 9.97 -8.13 9.28
N VAL A 17 11.17 -7.98 9.85
CA VAL A 17 12.32 -8.84 9.59
C VAL A 17 13.11 -9.02 10.88
N ASP A 18 13.84 -10.13 10.99
CA ASP A 18 14.76 -10.34 12.11
C ASP A 18 16.11 -9.65 11.84
N ALA A 19 16.58 -9.67 10.59
CA ALA A 19 17.79 -8.96 10.17
C ALA A 19 17.87 -8.78 8.64
N ILE A 20 18.67 -7.80 8.23
CA ILE A 20 19.17 -7.66 6.85
C ILE A 20 20.69 -7.87 6.87
N GLN A 21 21.20 -8.76 6.04
CA GLN A 21 22.59 -9.19 6.02
C GLN A 21 23.16 -9.17 4.60
N ASP A 22 24.48 -9.37 4.47
CA ASP A 22 25.17 -9.57 3.18
C ASP A 22 24.89 -8.47 2.14
N VAL A 23 24.81 -7.21 2.61
CA VAL A 23 24.49 -6.06 1.76
C VAL A 23 25.65 -5.76 0.83
N THR A 24 25.36 -5.64 -0.46
CA THR A 24 26.30 -5.19 -1.50
C THR A 24 25.62 -4.24 -2.46
N VAL A 25 26.39 -3.26 -2.93
CA VAL A 25 26.01 -2.37 -4.05
C VAL A 25 27.02 -2.61 -5.16
N SER A 26 26.51 -2.79 -6.38
CA SER A 26 27.37 -2.98 -7.56
C SER A 26 26.89 -2.16 -8.73
N GLU A 27 27.82 -1.79 -9.60
CA GLU A 27 27.61 -1.13 -10.88
C GLU A 27 28.48 -1.85 -11.91
N ASN A 28 27.93 -2.14 -13.11
CA ASN A 28 28.65 -2.88 -14.15
C ASN A 28 29.30 -4.19 -13.65
N ASN A 29 28.57 -4.93 -12.79
CA ASN A 29 29.00 -6.16 -12.15
C ASN A 29 30.21 -6.04 -11.19
N GLN A 30 30.66 -4.83 -10.88
CA GLN A 30 31.71 -4.57 -9.88
C GLN A 30 31.08 -4.05 -8.59
N ILE A 31 31.46 -4.64 -7.45
CA ILE A 31 31.05 -4.13 -6.13
C ILE A 31 31.73 -2.79 -5.91
N ILE A 32 30.93 -1.78 -5.56
CA ILE A 32 31.40 -0.42 -5.26
C ILE A 32 31.35 -0.14 -3.75
N PRO A 33 32.14 0.81 -3.25
CA PRO A 33 32.08 1.21 -1.85
C PRO A 33 30.67 1.67 -1.46
N SER A 34 30.15 1.09 -0.38
CA SER A 34 28.88 1.46 0.21
C SER A 34 28.98 1.36 1.72
N SER A 35 28.09 2.08 2.41
CA SER A 35 28.00 2.07 3.87
C SER A 35 26.59 1.71 4.28
N THR A 36 26.48 1.07 5.43
CA THR A 36 25.20 0.69 6.02
C THR A 36 25.14 1.12 7.48
N GLY A 37 23.94 1.40 7.95
CA GLY A 37 23.67 1.60 9.37
C GLY A 37 22.19 1.51 9.65
N THR A 38 21.83 1.63 10.93
CA THR A 38 20.44 1.54 11.36
C THR A 38 20.05 2.83 12.07
N GLU A 39 18.90 3.37 11.68
CA GLU A 39 18.33 4.58 12.27
C GLU A 39 16.80 4.48 12.16
N ASN A 40 16.06 4.91 13.19
CA ASN A 40 14.58 4.94 13.19
C ASN A 40 13.93 3.62 12.73
N ASN A 41 14.46 2.48 13.18
CA ASN A 41 14.00 1.14 12.80
C ASN A 41 14.07 0.86 11.28
N GLN A 42 15.03 1.47 10.60
CA GLN A 42 15.32 1.22 9.18
C GLN A 42 16.81 0.97 9.01
N LEU A 43 17.17 0.00 8.16
CA LEU A 43 18.51 -0.09 7.61
C LEU A 43 18.64 0.93 6.48
N TRP A 44 19.62 1.81 6.55
CA TRP A 44 20.03 2.63 5.42
C TRP A 44 21.24 2.01 4.74
N ILE A 45 21.25 2.10 3.40
CA ILE A 45 22.36 1.73 2.52
C ILE A 45 22.69 2.98 1.72
N ARG A 46 23.93 3.47 1.78
CA ARG A 46 24.37 4.70 1.11
C ARG A 46 25.64 4.45 0.29
N TRP A 47 25.71 5.07 -0.88
CA TRP A 47 26.92 5.06 -1.73
C TRP A 47 27.05 6.40 -2.45
N GLN A 48 28.27 6.75 -2.83
CA GLN A 48 28.57 8.00 -3.54
C GLN A 48 28.66 7.73 -5.04
N HIS A 49 28.03 8.57 -5.84
CA HIS A 49 28.08 8.49 -7.30
C HIS A 49 27.84 9.84 -7.96
N GLU A 50 28.83 10.32 -8.73
CA GLU A 50 28.70 11.52 -9.54
C GLU A 50 27.86 11.20 -10.78
N LEU A 51 26.73 11.88 -10.95
CA LEU A 51 25.92 11.79 -12.17
C LEU A 51 26.27 12.97 -13.07
N LYS A 52 26.69 12.68 -14.31
CA LYS A 52 26.95 13.69 -15.34
C LYS A 52 25.88 13.56 -16.41
N PRO A 53 24.80 14.37 -16.36
CA PRO A 53 23.79 14.34 -17.41
C PRO A 53 24.44 14.51 -18.79
N PRO A 54 24.03 13.74 -19.81
CA PRO A 54 22.86 12.85 -19.86
C PRO A 54 23.11 11.38 -19.46
N ASP A 55 24.22 11.08 -18.77
CA ASP A 55 24.62 9.69 -18.45
C ASP A 55 23.56 8.92 -17.67
N SER A 56 23.45 7.61 -17.97
CA SER A 56 22.58 6.67 -17.28
C SER A 56 23.41 5.59 -16.61
N HIS A 57 23.02 5.22 -15.39
CA HIS A 57 23.75 4.29 -14.53
C HIS A 57 22.80 3.24 -13.97
N THR A 58 23.28 1.99 -13.85
CA THR A 58 22.51 0.88 -13.27
C THR A 58 23.21 0.37 -12.03
N PHE A 59 22.54 0.51 -10.88
CA PHE A 59 22.99 -0.05 -9.61
C PHE A 59 22.19 -1.29 -9.26
N VAL A 60 22.91 -2.33 -8.82
CA VAL A 60 22.31 -3.54 -8.26
C VAL A 60 22.62 -3.58 -6.79
N ILE A 61 21.56 -3.51 -5.97
CA ILE A 61 21.62 -3.67 -4.52
C ILE A 61 21.17 -5.08 -4.19
N LYS A 62 22.04 -5.86 -3.55
CA LYS A 62 21.75 -7.24 -3.13
C LYS A 62 21.90 -7.35 -1.62
N TYR A 63 20.97 -8.04 -1.00
CA TYR A 63 20.96 -8.27 0.45
C TYR A 63 20.20 -9.56 0.77
N ARG A 64 20.46 -10.12 1.95
CA ARG A 64 19.79 -11.28 2.52
C ARG A 64 18.81 -10.83 3.59
N VAL A 65 17.57 -11.31 3.51
CA VAL A 65 16.55 -11.08 4.54
C VAL A 65 16.47 -12.30 5.45
N VAL A 66 16.62 -12.09 6.76
CA VAL A 66 16.42 -13.10 7.80
C VAL A 66 15.09 -12.81 8.49
N GLY A 67 14.26 -13.83 8.68
CA GLY A 67 12.93 -13.68 9.28
C GLY A 67 11.90 -12.97 8.39
N GLY A 68 12.15 -12.84 7.08
CA GLY A 68 11.26 -12.12 6.15
C GLY A 68 10.02 -12.89 5.66
N LEU A 69 9.77 -14.10 6.18
CA LEU A 69 8.57 -14.87 5.89
C LEU A 69 7.58 -14.70 7.03
N GLN A 70 6.38 -14.24 6.71
CA GLN A 70 5.32 -14.04 7.69
C GLN A 70 4.46 -15.31 7.81
N LEU A 71 4.23 -15.76 9.03
CA LEU A 71 3.21 -16.76 9.35
C LEU A 71 1.87 -16.06 9.60
N ASP A 72 0.85 -16.39 8.82
CA ASP A 72 -0.49 -15.81 8.93
C ASP A 72 -1.57 -16.87 8.69
N SER A 73 -2.40 -17.12 9.71
CA SER A 73 -3.64 -17.89 9.59
C SER A 73 -3.48 -19.28 8.91
N GLY A 74 -2.38 -19.99 9.21
CA GLY A 74 -2.07 -21.30 8.63
C GLY A 74 -1.30 -21.27 7.29
N ASN A 75 -1.01 -20.07 6.79
CA ASN A 75 -0.19 -19.83 5.61
C ASN A 75 1.18 -19.26 6.00
N THR A 76 2.16 -19.47 5.11
CA THR A 76 3.40 -18.71 5.11
C THR A 76 3.39 -17.80 3.88
N GLN A 77 3.76 -16.54 4.07
CA GLN A 77 3.78 -15.58 2.98
C GLN A 77 5.10 -14.82 2.88
N VAL A 78 5.52 -14.61 1.64
CA VAL A 78 6.45 -13.53 1.29
C VAL A 78 5.59 -12.28 1.14
N TYR A 79 5.79 -11.28 1.99
CA TYR A 79 5.15 -9.97 1.85
C TYR A 79 6.23 -8.90 1.90
N TRP A 80 6.55 -8.31 0.75
CA TRP A 80 7.74 -7.46 0.60
C TRP A 80 7.48 -6.17 -0.17
N LYS A 81 8.02 -5.08 0.35
CA LYS A 81 8.08 -3.77 -0.31
C LYS A 81 9.24 -3.73 -1.31
N ALA A 82 9.01 -4.29 -2.49
CA ALA A 82 10.03 -4.44 -3.53
C ALA A 82 10.50 -3.07 -4.06
N ILE A 83 9.56 -2.19 -4.40
CA ILE A 83 9.87 -0.81 -4.81
C ILE A 83 9.45 0.11 -3.66
N ALA A 84 10.41 0.77 -3.01
CA ALA A 84 10.19 1.47 -1.73
C ALA A 84 9.43 2.80 -1.82
N ALA A 85 9.02 3.32 -0.67
CA ALA A 85 8.76 4.73 -0.38
C ALA A 85 9.92 5.71 -0.75
N GLY A 86 9.73 7.02 -0.56
CA GLY A 86 10.83 7.95 -0.25
C GLY A 86 11.67 8.46 -1.43
N ARG A 87 11.26 8.18 -2.68
CA ARG A 87 11.93 8.70 -3.88
C ARG A 87 11.28 10.01 -4.32
N LYS A 88 12.12 10.98 -4.69
CA LYS A 88 11.71 12.26 -5.27
C LYS A 88 11.47 12.21 -6.79
N ALA A 89 11.87 11.11 -7.44
CA ALA A 89 11.73 10.90 -8.88
C ALA A 89 10.86 9.67 -9.16
N PRO A 90 10.08 9.67 -10.26
CA PRO A 90 9.26 8.53 -10.64
C PRO A 90 10.12 7.34 -11.10
N VAL A 91 9.57 6.14 -10.95
CA VAL A 91 10.07 4.94 -11.61
C VAL A 91 9.22 4.72 -12.86
N ASN A 92 9.77 5.04 -14.02
CA ASN A 92 9.04 5.00 -15.30
C ASN A 92 8.56 3.60 -15.66
N THR A 93 9.38 2.58 -15.38
CA THR A 93 9.04 1.16 -15.58
C THR A 93 9.46 0.35 -14.37
N GLY A 94 8.55 -0.48 -13.85
CA GLY A 94 8.77 -1.28 -12.65
C GLY A 94 8.35 -2.72 -12.87
N LYS A 95 9.22 -3.66 -12.50
CA LYS A 95 8.91 -5.09 -12.48
C LYS A 95 9.48 -5.73 -11.23
N VAL A 96 8.67 -6.55 -10.58
CA VAL A 96 9.10 -7.43 -9.49
C VAL A 96 8.99 -8.85 -9.97
N THR A 97 10.06 -9.63 -9.79
CA THR A 97 10.07 -11.06 -10.09
C THR A 97 10.36 -11.82 -8.80
N VAL A 98 9.49 -12.77 -8.46
CA VAL A 98 9.67 -13.67 -7.32
C VAL A 98 9.95 -15.07 -7.85
N ASN A 99 11.10 -15.61 -7.45
CA ASN A 99 11.51 -16.97 -7.79
C ASN A 99 11.41 -17.84 -6.53
N LEU A 100 10.56 -18.85 -6.58
CA LEU A 100 10.35 -19.78 -5.47
C LEU A 100 11.26 -21.01 -5.61
N PRO A 101 11.67 -21.64 -4.48
CA PRO A 101 12.33 -22.94 -4.50
C PRO A 101 11.39 -24.04 -5.00
N ASP A 102 11.97 -25.13 -5.52
CA ASP A 102 11.22 -26.26 -6.09
C ASP A 102 10.19 -26.86 -5.12
N ALA A 103 10.46 -26.84 -3.81
CA ALA A 103 9.55 -27.33 -2.78
C ALA A 103 8.16 -26.63 -2.81
N LEU A 104 8.10 -25.39 -3.28
CA LEU A 104 6.88 -24.57 -3.38
C LEU A 104 6.26 -24.55 -4.79
N SER A 105 6.89 -25.20 -5.77
CA SER A 105 6.44 -25.23 -7.16
C SER A 105 5.00 -25.72 -7.28
N GLY A 106 4.13 -24.90 -7.87
CA GLY A 106 2.71 -25.20 -8.05
C GLY A 106 1.86 -25.25 -6.77
N LYS A 107 2.39 -24.76 -5.63
CA LYS A 107 1.71 -24.80 -4.32
C LYS A 107 1.34 -23.42 -3.78
N VAL A 108 1.41 -22.38 -4.61
CA VAL A 108 0.97 -21.02 -4.23
C VAL A 108 -0.56 -20.98 -4.13
N LEU A 109 -1.07 -20.44 -3.04
CA LEU A 109 -2.50 -20.30 -2.77
C LEU A 109 -3.03 -18.97 -3.33
N SER A 110 -2.25 -17.91 -3.17
CA SER A 110 -2.60 -16.58 -3.65
C SER A 110 -1.35 -15.74 -3.90
N PHE A 111 -1.47 -14.78 -4.81
CA PHE A 111 -0.45 -13.78 -5.06
C PHE A 111 -1.13 -12.47 -5.48
N THR A 112 -0.67 -11.35 -4.94
CA THR A 112 -1.26 -10.02 -5.17
C THR A 112 -0.21 -8.92 -4.93
N ASN A 113 -0.57 -7.66 -5.23
CA ASN A 113 0.26 -6.49 -4.99
C ASN A 113 -0.54 -5.36 -4.31
N PHE A 114 0.18 -4.47 -3.63
CA PHE A 114 -0.36 -3.28 -2.97
C PHE A 114 0.47 -2.04 -3.34
N GLY A 115 -0.11 -0.86 -3.12
CA GLY A 115 0.49 0.42 -3.52
C GLY A 115 0.23 0.73 -4.99
N ALA A 116 1.28 0.93 -5.76
CA ALA A 116 1.19 1.25 -7.18
C ALA A 116 0.48 0.14 -7.98
N ALA A 117 -0.30 0.54 -8.98
CA ALA A 117 -1.01 -0.39 -9.85
C ALA A 117 -0.03 -1.27 -10.63
N ALA A 118 -0.19 -2.59 -10.49
CA ALA A 118 0.60 -3.58 -11.20
C ALA A 118 -0.29 -4.75 -11.64
N VAL A 119 0.13 -5.43 -12.71
CA VAL A 119 -0.50 -6.66 -13.19
C VAL A 119 0.29 -7.85 -12.65
N PRO A 120 -0.28 -8.65 -11.73
CA PRO A 120 0.33 -9.90 -11.28
C PRO A 120 0.15 -11.00 -12.33
N ARG A 121 1.18 -11.82 -12.55
CA ARG A 121 1.11 -13.01 -13.40
C ARG A 121 1.97 -14.13 -12.85
N GLN A 122 1.48 -15.35 -13.00
CA GLN A 122 2.30 -16.55 -12.84
C GLN A 122 2.91 -16.90 -14.20
N VAL A 123 4.23 -16.83 -14.30
CA VAL A 123 4.95 -17.12 -15.56
C VAL A 123 5.15 -18.63 -15.71
N ASP A 124 5.45 -19.31 -14.60
CA ASP A 124 5.60 -20.75 -14.51
C ASP A 124 5.29 -21.22 -13.06
N PRO A 125 5.34 -22.52 -12.73
CA PRO A 125 5.04 -23.01 -11.38
C PRO A 125 5.88 -22.43 -10.22
N LYS A 126 7.05 -21.83 -10.48
CA LYS A 126 7.95 -21.24 -9.48
C LYS A 126 8.19 -19.73 -9.65
N THR A 127 7.80 -19.15 -10.78
CA THR A 127 8.11 -17.76 -11.14
C THR A 127 6.84 -16.91 -11.21
N PHE A 128 6.81 -15.86 -10.41
CA PHE A 128 5.72 -14.88 -10.38
C PHE A 128 6.28 -13.50 -10.72
N GLU A 129 5.53 -12.74 -11.51
CA GLU A 129 5.89 -11.38 -11.89
C GLU A 129 4.78 -10.39 -11.58
N PHE A 130 5.17 -9.19 -11.19
CA PHE A 130 4.29 -8.05 -10.95
C PHE A 130 4.84 -6.89 -11.77
N VAL A 131 4.13 -6.51 -12.83
CA VAL A 131 4.57 -5.45 -13.75
C VAL A 131 3.72 -4.21 -13.52
N ALA A 132 4.37 -3.10 -13.16
CA ALA A 132 3.67 -1.83 -12.96
C ALA A 132 2.95 -1.41 -14.26
N SER A 133 1.67 -1.11 -14.16
CA SER A 133 0.83 -0.74 -15.32
C SER A 133 1.07 0.70 -15.78
N GLN A 134 1.70 1.51 -14.93
CA GLN A 134 2.05 2.91 -15.15
C GLN A 134 3.32 3.26 -14.37
N ALA A 135 3.87 4.44 -14.63
CA ALA A 135 5.00 4.97 -13.84
C ALA A 135 4.62 5.05 -12.35
N ILE A 136 5.48 4.53 -11.49
CA ILE A 136 5.33 4.61 -10.04
C ILE A 136 5.78 6.01 -9.61
N GLN A 137 4.86 6.80 -9.07
CA GLN A 137 5.11 8.21 -8.76
C GLN A 137 6.10 8.38 -7.61
N PRO A 138 6.67 9.59 -7.42
CA PRO A 138 7.40 9.94 -6.21
C PRO A 138 6.59 9.56 -4.96
N GLU A 139 7.27 9.09 -3.93
CA GLU A 139 6.66 8.61 -2.67
C GLU A 139 5.68 7.41 -2.79
N GLN A 140 5.46 6.84 -3.97
CA GLN A 140 4.71 5.59 -4.12
C GLN A 140 5.60 4.36 -4.01
N GLU A 141 5.03 3.29 -3.46
CA GLU A 141 5.65 1.98 -3.33
C GLU A 141 4.93 0.90 -4.13
N LEU A 142 5.62 -0.20 -4.41
CA LEU A 142 5.02 -1.43 -4.92
C LEU A 142 5.40 -2.55 -3.97
N GLU A 143 4.39 -3.07 -3.27
CA GLU A 143 4.51 -4.24 -2.42
C GLU A 143 3.95 -5.46 -3.15
N VAL A 144 4.56 -6.62 -2.92
CA VAL A 144 4.11 -7.91 -3.46
C VAL A 144 3.88 -8.88 -2.33
N GLN A 145 2.85 -9.71 -2.47
CA GLN A 145 2.50 -10.74 -1.53
C GLN A 145 2.32 -12.06 -2.28
N ILE A 146 2.92 -13.13 -1.77
CA ILE A 146 2.72 -14.52 -2.25
C ILE A 146 2.54 -15.42 -1.03
N ALA A 147 1.44 -16.14 -0.97
CA ALA A 147 1.11 -17.05 0.12
C ALA A 147 1.10 -18.51 -0.33
N PHE A 148 1.57 -19.40 0.54
CA PHE A 148 1.61 -20.85 0.34
C PHE A 148 1.35 -21.57 1.67
N PRO A 149 0.96 -22.86 1.65
CA PRO A 149 0.68 -23.60 2.87
C PRO A 149 1.88 -23.63 3.82
N GLN A 150 1.65 -23.30 5.09
CA GLN A 150 2.71 -23.25 6.11
C GLN A 150 3.43 -24.59 6.29
N ALA A 151 2.69 -25.69 6.13
CA ALA A 151 3.20 -27.06 6.32
C ALA A 151 4.36 -27.43 5.38
N ILE A 152 4.57 -26.72 4.27
CA ILE A 152 5.60 -27.07 3.29
C ILE A 152 7.00 -26.71 3.78
N LEU A 153 7.17 -25.52 4.37
CA LEU A 153 8.50 -25.05 4.79
C LEU A 153 8.81 -25.36 6.26
N ASN A 154 7.80 -25.58 7.09
CA ASN A 154 7.94 -25.87 8.52
C ASN A 154 8.95 -24.94 9.24
N ILE A 155 8.84 -23.64 8.97
CA ILE A 155 9.76 -22.64 9.53
C ILE A 155 9.39 -22.28 10.96
N ARG A 156 10.39 -21.90 11.75
CA ARG A 156 10.15 -21.26 13.05
C ARG A 156 9.54 -19.88 12.83
N GLN A 157 8.59 -19.50 13.70
CA GLN A 157 8.03 -18.16 13.68
C GLN A 157 9.15 -17.11 13.87
N PRO A 158 9.24 -16.09 13.00
CA PRO A 158 10.20 -15.00 13.16
C PRO A 158 10.06 -14.28 14.50
N THR A 159 11.17 -13.72 14.99
CA THR A 159 11.23 -13.07 16.31
C THR A 159 10.32 -11.84 16.35
N TRP A 160 10.29 -11.06 15.27
CA TRP A 160 9.42 -9.87 15.17
C TRP A 160 7.92 -10.22 15.31
N GLN A 161 7.49 -11.41 14.88
CA GLN A 161 6.10 -11.87 15.05
C GLN A 161 5.81 -12.37 16.47
N GLN A 162 6.79 -12.95 17.16
CA GLN A 162 6.62 -13.41 18.54
C GLN A 162 6.39 -12.21 19.48
N ASN A 163 7.16 -11.14 19.28
CA ASN A 163 7.06 -9.92 20.07
C ASN A 163 5.76 -9.15 19.77
N GLY A 164 5.27 -9.15 18.52
CA GLY A 164 3.98 -8.56 18.17
C GLY A 164 2.79 -9.25 18.86
N ASN A 165 2.84 -10.58 18.98
CA ASN A 165 1.77 -11.36 19.64
C ASN A 165 1.71 -11.12 21.16
N GLN A 166 2.81 -10.76 21.81
CA GLN A 166 2.85 -10.42 23.25
C GLN A 166 2.08 -9.12 23.57
N SER A 167 1.96 -8.19 22.61
CA SER A 167 1.17 -6.96 22.77
C SER A 167 -0.32 -7.16 22.51
N GLN A 168 -0.75 -8.35 22.06
CA GLN A 168 -2.11 -8.63 21.61
C GLN A 168 -2.95 -9.48 22.59
N SER A 169 -2.42 -9.83 23.78
CA SER A 169 -3.17 -10.57 24.81
C SER A 169 -4.02 -9.69 25.74
N THR A 170 -4.38 -8.48 25.33
CA THR A 170 -5.38 -7.62 26.00
C THR A 170 -6.28 -6.95 24.96
N SER A 171 -7.13 -7.73 24.31
CA SER A 171 -8.47 -7.30 23.85
C SER A 171 -9.16 -8.50 23.22
N GLU A 172 -9.97 -9.18 24.03
CA GLU A 172 -11.04 -10.03 23.51
C GLU A 172 -11.98 -9.19 22.63
N LYS A 173 -12.31 -9.72 21.45
CA LYS A 173 -13.43 -9.31 20.58
C LYS A 173 -13.43 -7.85 20.09
N ALA A 174 -12.62 -7.56 19.08
CA ALA A 174 -12.97 -6.60 18.03
C ALA A 174 -12.14 -6.91 16.77
N GLY A 175 -12.73 -6.73 15.59
CA GLY A 175 -12.16 -7.11 14.30
C GLY A 175 -10.76 -6.52 14.02
N PHE A 176 -10.03 -7.24 13.17
CA PHE A 176 -8.78 -6.86 12.51
C PHE A 176 -8.53 -5.34 12.44
N PRO A 177 -7.42 -4.82 12.99
CA PRO A 177 -7.00 -3.46 12.67
C PRO A 177 -6.31 -3.49 11.30
N MET A 178 -7.06 -3.05 10.30
CA MET A 178 -6.57 -2.58 9.00
C MET A 178 -5.64 -1.36 9.23
N ILE A 179 -4.42 -1.58 9.69
CA ILE A 179 -3.39 -0.54 9.79
C ILE A 179 -2.47 -0.73 8.59
N PHE A 180 -2.84 -0.11 7.47
CA PHE A 180 -1.95 0.54 6.48
C PHE A 180 -2.71 1.12 5.27
N VAL A 181 -3.85 1.79 5.47
CA VAL A 181 -4.42 2.68 4.43
C VAL A 181 -5.12 3.85 5.11
N MET A 182 -4.40 4.83 5.65
CA MET A 182 -4.91 6.21 5.81
C MET A 182 -3.85 7.15 6.43
N PHE A 183 -2.82 7.60 5.69
CA PHE A 183 -2.12 8.86 6.04
C PHE A 183 -1.38 9.42 4.82
N TRP A 184 -2.11 10.02 3.88
CA TRP A 184 -1.91 11.42 3.48
C TRP A 184 -3.01 11.90 2.52
N PHE A 185 -3.59 13.06 2.85
CA PHE A 185 -4.87 13.60 2.40
C PHE A 185 -4.80 14.41 1.09
N GLY A 186 -5.92 14.47 0.36
CA GLY A 186 -6.18 15.39 -0.75
C GLY A 186 -7.67 15.62 -1.01
N PHE A 187 -8.37 16.24 -0.05
CA PHE A 187 -9.45 17.21 -0.24
C PHE A 187 -10.50 16.98 -1.37
N VAL A 188 -11.64 16.37 -1.05
CA VAL A 188 -12.94 16.79 -1.62
C VAL A 188 -13.97 16.84 -0.48
N MET A 189 -14.39 18.06 -0.16
CA MET A 189 -15.53 18.35 0.70
C MET A 189 -16.81 17.77 0.08
N PHE A 190 -17.50 16.89 0.80
CA PHE A 190 -18.93 16.70 0.61
C PHE A 190 -19.61 16.80 1.97
N SER A 191 -20.09 18.00 2.28
CA SER A 191 -20.97 18.26 3.41
C SER A 191 -22.35 17.69 3.10
N ILE A 192 -22.80 16.70 3.87
CA ILE A 192 -24.23 16.49 4.10
C ILE A 192 -24.50 16.79 5.57
N SER A 193 -25.11 17.96 5.79
CA SER A 193 -25.74 18.33 7.05
C SER A 193 -26.92 17.40 7.31
N GLY A 194 -26.87 16.67 8.43
CA GLY A 194 -27.96 15.84 8.93
C GLY A 194 -28.10 16.02 10.43
N SER A 195 -28.56 17.19 10.86
CA SER A 195 -28.90 17.47 12.25
C SER A 195 -30.18 16.72 12.64
N ALA A 196 -30.06 15.61 13.37
CA ALA A 196 -31.16 15.08 14.17
C ALA A 196 -30.96 15.52 15.61
N ARG A 197 -31.87 16.38 16.07
CA ARG A 197 -31.90 17.00 17.38
C ARG A 197 -32.25 15.99 18.47
N SER A 198 -31.71 16.25 19.65
CA SER A 198 -32.07 15.67 20.93
C SER A 198 -33.53 15.95 21.29
N ASP A 199 -34.29 14.92 21.65
CA ASP A 199 -35.61 15.08 22.28
C ASP A 199 -35.48 15.20 23.80
N SER A 200 -35.99 16.32 24.32
CA SER A 200 -36.23 16.57 25.74
C SER A 200 -37.73 16.59 26.02
N LEU A 201 -38.10 16.02 27.17
CA LEU A 201 -39.45 15.90 27.74
C LEU A 201 -40.35 17.15 27.61
N SER A 202 -41.65 16.97 27.34
CA SER A 202 -42.70 16.95 28.38
C SER A 202 -44.12 17.23 27.88
N SER A 203 -45.07 16.54 28.52
CA SER A 203 -46.43 16.96 28.92
C SER A 203 -47.61 16.99 27.93
N GLY A 204 -48.69 16.31 28.36
CA GLY A 204 -50.11 16.57 28.08
C GLY A 204 -50.62 16.03 26.74
N GLY A 205 -51.74 15.34 26.61
CA GLY A 205 -52.83 14.96 27.51
C GLY A 205 -54.00 14.44 26.65
N SER A 206 -54.72 13.43 27.16
CA SER A 206 -56.11 13.00 26.84
C SER A 206 -56.55 12.71 25.38
N ASP A 207 -56.80 11.43 25.13
CA ASP A 207 -57.93 10.77 24.45
C ASP A 207 -58.94 11.63 23.66
N TYR A 208 -59.17 11.33 22.37
CA TYR A 208 -60.51 11.08 21.81
C TYR A 208 -60.46 10.22 20.52
N ASP A 209 -61.57 9.51 20.35
CA ASP A 209 -61.91 8.46 19.39
C ASP A 209 -62.35 8.98 18.01
N SER A 210 -62.45 8.03 17.06
CA SER A 210 -63.36 7.96 15.91
C SER A 210 -63.03 8.65 14.57
N GLY A 211 -63.35 7.90 13.51
CA GLY A 211 -64.02 8.46 12.33
C GLY A 211 -63.14 8.67 11.11
N GLY A 212 -63.37 7.86 10.07
CA GLY A 212 -62.64 7.94 8.80
C GLY A 212 -63.12 9.01 7.82
N GLY A 213 -62.65 8.85 6.58
CA GLY A 213 -63.29 9.41 5.40
C GLY A 213 -62.53 10.52 4.70
N GLY A 214 -61.95 10.16 3.55
CA GLY A 214 -62.24 10.83 2.27
C GLY A 214 -61.46 12.09 1.91
N GLY A 215 -61.05 12.12 0.64
CA GLY A 215 -61.26 13.31 -0.18
C GLY A 215 -60.01 14.11 -0.55
N GLY A 216 -59.47 13.78 -1.73
CA GLY A 216 -59.44 14.74 -2.84
C GLY A 216 -58.36 15.83 -2.86
N GLY A 217 -58.11 16.30 -4.08
CA GLY A 217 -57.64 17.67 -4.30
C GLY A 217 -56.22 17.80 -4.83
N GLY A 218 -56.10 17.69 -6.16
CA GLY A 218 -55.80 18.88 -6.95
C GLY A 218 -54.37 19.44 -6.91
N GLY A 219 -53.78 19.44 -8.11
CA GLY A 219 -53.47 20.73 -8.73
C GLY A 219 -52.01 21.14 -8.75
N GLY A 220 -51.57 21.45 -9.98
CA GLY A 220 -50.94 22.74 -10.20
C GLY A 220 -49.45 22.71 -10.51
N GLY A 221 -49.15 22.91 -11.79
CA GLY A 221 -48.40 24.11 -12.15
C GLY A 221 -46.90 23.97 -12.29
N GLY A 222 -46.47 23.73 -13.54
CA GLY A 222 -45.90 24.82 -14.34
C GLY A 222 -44.42 25.18 -14.13
N GLY A 223 -43.82 25.64 -15.22
CA GLY A 223 -42.63 26.48 -15.19
C GLY A 223 -41.46 25.90 -15.95
N GLY A 224 -41.41 26.21 -17.25
CA GLY A 224 -40.28 25.93 -18.13
C GLY A 224 -39.12 26.91 -17.96
N GLY A 225 -38.27 26.94 -18.98
CA GLY A 225 -37.29 28.01 -19.16
C GLY A 225 -35.99 27.49 -19.74
N GLY A 226 -35.84 27.59 -21.06
CA GLY A 226 -34.64 27.19 -21.78
C GLY A 226 -33.52 28.21 -21.70
N GLY A 227 -32.56 28.09 -22.62
CA GLY A 227 -31.72 29.22 -23.00
C GLY A 227 -30.25 28.91 -23.24
N GLY A 228 -29.96 28.35 -24.42
CA GLY A 228 -29.04 28.90 -25.40
C GLY A 228 -27.66 29.44 -24.99
N GLY A 229 -26.63 28.81 -25.57
CA GLY A 229 -25.97 29.41 -26.74
C GLY A 229 -24.67 30.18 -26.51
N GLY A 230 -23.77 30.02 -27.49
CA GLY A 230 -22.90 31.13 -27.92
C GLY A 230 -21.40 30.96 -27.76
N GLY A 231 -20.81 30.17 -28.68
CA GLY A 231 -19.68 30.51 -29.56
C GLY A 231 -18.56 31.47 -29.15
N GLY A 232 -17.36 31.12 -29.63
CA GLY A 232 -16.58 32.06 -30.45
C GLY A 232 -15.11 32.25 -30.09
N GLY A 233 -14.27 32.09 -31.11
CA GLY A 233 -13.19 33.07 -31.39
C GLY A 233 -11.80 32.70 -30.91
N GLY A 234 -10.92 32.42 -31.87
CA GLY A 234 -9.50 32.25 -31.64
C GLY A 234 -8.72 33.54 -31.37
N GLY A 235 -7.45 33.31 -31.08
CA GLY A 235 -6.30 34.21 -31.04
C GLY A 235 -5.06 33.35 -30.93
#